data_AF-A0A0Q4NLY9-F1
#
_entry.id   AF-A0A0Q4NLY9-F1
#
_cell.length_a   1.000
_cell.length_b   1.000
_cell.length_c   1.000
_cell.angle_alpha   90.00
_cell.angle_beta   90.00
_cell.angle_gamma   90.00
#
_symmetry.space_group_name_H-M   'P 1'
#
loop_
_entity.id
_entity.type
_entity.pdbx_description
1 polymer ?
#
loop_
_entity_poly.entity_id
_entity_poly.type
_entity_poly.pdbx_seq_one_letter_code
_entity_poly.pdbx_strand_id
1 'polypeptide(L)'
;MTQRLGDLFQEIKDRIAKVRGLTNAEDVEPDDRIKIHNRAFLLFSLDCLLDEYRTKNASLYSALRGRDALHHLLLKKYGWTLYEIRSLTLADSLFAIQDELVFDKLPQAVQGYLKENHWDKFSSTFDDLTDQEWDPMLGNGHFDLTQR
;
A
#
# COMPACT_ATOMS: atom_id res chain seq x y z
N MET A 1 17.63 1.89 2.87
CA MET A 1 16.21 1.55 3.17
C MET A 1 15.36 2.81 3.15
N THR A 2 15.67 3.84 3.95
CA THR A 2 14.92 5.11 4.02
C THR A 2 14.71 5.82 2.69
N GLN A 3 15.73 5.91 1.83
CA GLN A 3 15.59 6.51 0.49
C GLN A 3 14.54 5.76 -0.36
N ARG A 4 14.57 4.42 -0.39
CA ARG A 4 13.63 3.61 -1.17
C ARG A 4 12.20 3.74 -0.66
N LEU A 5 12.01 3.85 0.66
CA LEU A 5 10.69 4.13 1.24
C LEU A 5 10.18 5.52 0.82
N GLY A 6 11.08 6.50 0.77
CA GLY A 6 10.80 7.84 0.23
C GLY A 6 10.37 7.82 -1.23
N ASP A 7 11.13 7.13 -2.08
CA ASP A 7 10.86 7.01 -3.51
C ASP A 7 9.52 6.30 -3.75
N LEU A 8 9.28 5.17 -3.08
CA LEU A 8 8.01 4.43 -3.11
C LEU A 8 6.83 5.33 -2.70
N PHE A 9 6.96 6.03 -1.57
CA PHE A 9 5.90 6.90 -1.08
C PHE A 9 5.59 8.05 -2.05
N GLN A 10 6.60 8.64 -2.67
CA GLN A 10 6.42 9.70 -3.65
C GLN A 10 5.75 9.18 -4.93
N GLU A 11 6.17 8.03 -5.45
CA GLU A 11 5.54 7.40 -6.62
C GLU A 11 4.06 7.06 -6.37
N ILE A 12 3.72 6.60 -5.17
CA ILE A 12 2.33 6.37 -4.76
C ILE A 12 1.53 7.68 -4.78
N LYS A 13 2.07 8.77 -4.22
CA LYS A 13 1.41 10.09 -4.25
C LYS A 13 1.16 10.56 -5.68
N ASP A 14 2.17 10.47 -6.54
CA ASP A 14 2.09 10.90 -7.93
C ASP A 14 1.03 10.10 -8.70
N ARG A 15 0.94 8.80 -8.41
CA ARG A 15 -0.07 7.93 -9.00
C ARG A 15 -1.48 8.28 -8.54
N ILE A 16 -1.70 8.52 -7.25
CA ILE A 16 -2.99 8.98 -6.72
C ILE A 16 -3.39 10.29 -7.39
N ALA A 17 -2.48 11.28 -7.42
CA ALA A 17 -2.74 12.57 -8.07
C ALA A 17 -3.17 12.39 -9.54
N LYS A 18 -2.41 11.59 -10.30
CA LYS A 18 -2.71 11.29 -11.70
C LYS A 18 -4.08 10.64 -11.90
N VAL A 19 -4.42 9.64 -11.09
CA VAL A 19 -5.73 8.94 -11.17
C VAL A 19 -6.89 9.88 -10.85
N ARG A 20 -6.65 10.84 -9.95
CA ARG A 20 -7.62 11.87 -9.58
C ARG A 20 -7.68 13.05 -10.56
N GLY A 21 -6.91 13.02 -11.65
CA GLY A 21 -6.85 14.11 -12.62
C GLY A 21 -6.18 15.38 -12.09
N LEU A 22 -5.38 15.25 -11.03
CA LEU A 22 -4.63 16.32 -10.41
C LEU A 22 -3.25 16.39 -11.05
N THR A 23 -2.83 17.57 -11.48
CA THR A 23 -1.65 17.78 -12.35
C THR A 23 -0.35 17.25 -11.73
N ASN A 24 -0.04 17.66 -10.50
CA ASN A 24 1.12 17.21 -9.70
C ASN A 24 0.74 17.21 -8.21
N ALA A 25 1.18 16.22 -7.43
CA ALA A 25 0.91 16.16 -5.98
C ALA A 25 1.48 17.37 -5.19
N GLU A 26 2.41 18.13 -5.78
CA GLU A 26 2.99 19.34 -5.19
C GLU A 26 2.27 20.63 -5.61
N ASP A 27 1.50 20.62 -6.71
CA ASP A 27 0.79 21.79 -7.25
C ASP A 27 -0.73 21.76 -7.01
N VAL A 28 -1.20 20.89 -6.12
CA VAL A 28 -2.61 20.79 -5.73
C VAL A 28 -2.99 21.77 -4.62
N GLU A 29 -4.29 22.03 -4.47
CA GLU A 29 -4.80 22.78 -3.32
C GLU A 29 -4.43 22.09 -1.99
N PRO A 30 -4.31 22.85 -0.88
CA PRO A 30 -3.90 22.28 0.41
C PRO A 30 -4.73 21.10 0.88
N ASP A 31 -6.06 21.10 0.67
CA ASP A 31 -6.94 19.99 1.06
C ASP A 31 -6.67 18.72 0.23
N ASP A 32 -6.57 18.84 -1.09
CA ASP A 32 -6.22 17.72 -1.96
C ASP A 32 -4.85 17.14 -1.64
N ARG A 33 -3.88 17.99 -1.29
CA ARG A 33 -2.55 17.53 -0.83
C ARG A 33 -2.64 16.64 0.40
N ILE A 34 -3.45 17.04 1.37
CA ILE A 34 -3.69 16.28 2.61
C ILE A 34 -4.36 14.94 2.27
N LYS A 35 -5.38 14.95 1.40
CA LYS A 35 -6.08 13.73 0.96
C LYS A 35 -5.15 12.76 0.24
N ILE A 36 -4.33 13.26 -0.69
CA ILE A 36 -3.30 12.45 -1.38
C ILE A 36 -2.34 11.85 -0.37
N HIS A 37 -1.86 12.64 0.59
CA HIS A 37 -0.88 12.18 1.57
C HIS A 37 -1.46 11.08 2.47
N ASN A 38 -2.69 11.25 2.97
CA ASN A 38 -3.37 10.25 3.80
C ASN A 38 -3.70 8.98 3.01
N ARG A 39 -4.10 9.10 1.74
CA ARG A 39 -4.27 7.94 0.85
C ARG A 39 -2.96 7.23 0.57
N ALA A 40 -1.87 7.98 0.39
CA ALA A 40 -0.55 7.42 0.18
C ALA A 40 -0.07 6.63 1.40
N PHE A 41 -0.34 7.09 2.63
CA PHE A 41 0.00 6.31 3.83
C PHE A 41 -0.67 4.94 3.86
N LEU A 42 -1.95 4.87 3.48
CA LEU A 42 -2.68 3.61 3.42
C LEU A 42 -2.07 2.64 2.40
N LEU A 43 -1.85 3.10 1.17
CA LEU A 43 -1.33 2.26 0.10
C LEU A 43 0.16 1.89 0.32
N PHE A 44 0.95 2.81 0.88
CA PHE A 44 2.32 2.55 1.28
C PHE A 44 2.40 1.49 2.38
N SER A 45 1.53 1.58 3.38
CA SER A 45 1.45 0.59 4.46
C SER A 45 1.03 -0.78 3.91
N LEU A 46 0.10 -0.82 2.95
CA LEU A 46 -0.25 -2.04 2.22
C LEU A 46 0.97 -2.63 1.50
N ASP A 47 1.69 -1.86 0.69
CA ASP A 47 2.84 -2.37 -0.06
C ASP A 47 3.94 -2.91 0.87
N CYS A 48 4.20 -2.22 1.98
CA CYS A 48 5.19 -2.68 2.97
C CYS A 48 4.73 -3.94 3.71
N LEU A 49 3.44 -4.03 4.07
CA LEU A 49 2.86 -5.22 4.69
C LEU A 49 2.96 -6.43 3.75
N LEU A 50 2.62 -6.24 2.47
CA LEU A 50 2.67 -7.30 1.47
C LEU A 50 4.11 -7.75 1.21
N ASP A 51 5.08 -6.83 1.19
CA ASP A 51 6.50 -7.19 1.09
C ASP A 51 6.93 -8.07 2.26
N GLU A 52 6.67 -7.65 3.50
CA GLU A 52 6.99 -8.46 4.68
C GLU A 52 6.28 -9.82 4.62
N TYR A 53 5.01 -9.85 4.22
CA TYR A 53 4.25 -11.08 4.05
C TYR A 53 4.92 -12.04 3.05
N ARG A 54 5.40 -11.51 1.91
CA ARG A 54 6.11 -12.29 0.89
C ARG A 54 7.40 -12.88 1.43
N THR A 55 8.19 -12.14 2.22
CA THR A 55 9.44 -12.67 2.79
C THR A 55 9.22 -13.95 3.62
N LYS A 56 8.03 -14.12 4.20
CA LYS A 56 7.66 -15.26 5.06
C LYS A 56 6.91 -16.38 4.33
N ASN A 57 6.24 -16.08 3.22
CA ASN A 57 5.29 -17.00 2.57
C ASN A 57 5.62 -17.33 1.11
N ALA A 58 6.48 -16.54 0.45
CA ALA A 58 6.89 -16.84 -0.91
C ALA A 58 7.78 -18.10 -0.96
N SER A 59 7.81 -18.74 -2.13
CA SER A 59 8.71 -19.86 -2.41
C SER A 59 9.61 -19.52 -3.59
N LEU A 60 10.67 -20.31 -3.80
CA LEU A 60 11.58 -20.16 -4.95
C LEU A 60 10.86 -20.20 -6.31
N TYR A 61 9.68 -20.82 -6.36
CA TYR A 61 8.91 -21.02 -7.58
C TYR A 61 7.63 -20.17 -7.64
N SER A 62 7.30 -19.45 -6.57
CA SER A 62 6.17 -18.54 -6.51
C SER A 62 6.50 -17.36 -5.59
N ALA A 63 6.81 -16.23 -6.23
CA ALA A 63 7.26 -15.02 -5.53
C ALA A 63 6.13 -14.28 -4.80
N LEU A 64 4.86 -14.63 -5.03
CA LEU A 64 3.67 -13.92 -4.50
C LEU A 64 3.71 -12.41 -4.77
N ARG A 65 3.98 -11.99 -6.01
CA ARG A 65 4.11 -10.57 -6.35
C ARG A 65 2.77 -9.83 -6.30
N GLY A 66 2.81 -8.60 -5.79
CA GLY A 66 1.72 -7.64 -5.79
C GLY A 66 0.41 -8.22 -5.30
N ARG A 67 -0.57 -8.27 -6.21
CA ARG A 67 -1.94 -8.72 -5.89
C ARG A 67 -2.00 -10.19 -5.45
N ASP A 68 -1.04 -11.02 -5.86
CA ASP A 68 -0.99 -12.42 -5.41
C ASP A 68 -0.64 -12.54 -3.92
N ALA A 69 0.20 -11.65 -3.38
CA ALA A 69 0.44 -11.60 -1.93
C ALA A 69 -0.83 -11.27 -1.17
N LEU A 70 -1.58 -10.26 -1.63
CA LEU A 70 -2.83 -9.85 -1.01
C LEU A 70 -3.87 -10.98 -1.05
N HIS A 71 -4.04 -11.63 -2.19
CA HIS A 71 -4.93 -12.77 -2.32
C HIS A 71 -4.52 -13.95 -1.42
N HIS A 72 -3.22 -14.23 -1.34
CA HIS A 72 -2.73 -15.32 -0.48
C HIS A 72 -2.90 -14.98 1.01
N LEU A 73 -2.70 -13.72 1.41
CA LEU A 73 -2.98 -13.23 2.76
C LEU A 73 -4.46 -13.45 3.13
N LEU A 74 -5.38 -13.00 2.27
CA LEU A 74 -6.82 -13.18 2.48
C LEU A 74 -7.21 -14.65 2.55
N LEU A 75 -6.66 -15.49 1.66
CA LEU A 75 -6.88 -16.93 1.67
C LEU A 75 -6.43 -17.57 3.00
N LYS A 76 -5.25 -17.19 3.50
CA LYS A 76 -4.72 -17.74 4.75
C LYS A 76 -5.46 -17.24 5.99
N LYS A 77 -5.91 -15.99 5.98
CA LYS A 77 -6.58 -15.36 7.12
C LYS A 77 -8.03 -15.84 7.27
N TYR A 78 -8.74 -15.99 6.15
CA TYR A 78 -10.19 -16.24 6.17
C TYR A 78 -10.63 -17.58 5.58
N GLY A 79 -9.79 -18.22 4.76
CA GLY A 79 -10.17 -19.46 4.08
C GLY A 79 -11.26 -19.29 3.02
N TRP A 80 -11.54 -18.06 2.58
CA TRP A 80 -12.47 -17.78 1.49
C TRP A 80 -12.04 -18.46 0.19
N THR A 81 -13.00 -18.72 -0.68
CA THR A 81 -12.72 -19.29 -2.00
C THR A 81 -11.92 -18.30 -2.85
N LEU A 82 -11.13 -18.82 -3.80
CA LEU A 82 -10.41 -17.97 -4.75
C LEU A 82 -11.36 -17.11 -5.61
N TYR A 83 -12.59 -17.57 -5.82
CA TYR A 83 -13.60 -16.81 -6.53
C TYR A 83 -14.01 -15.56 -5.73
N GLU A 84 -14.34 -15.75 -4.45
CA GLU A 84 -14.67 -14.64 -3.55
C GLU A 84 -13.50 -13.65 -3.46
N ILE A 85 -12.29 -14.13 -3.19
CA ILE A 85 -11.10 -13.29 -3.05
C ILE A 85 -10.84 -12.45 -4.30
N ARG A 86 -10.92 -13.06 -5.49
CA ARG A 86 -10.67 -12.36 -6.77
C ARG A 86 -11.80 -11.39 -7.16
N SER A 87 -12.96 -11.50 -6.53
CA SER A 87 -14.10 -10.60 -6.76
C SER A 87 -14.05 -9.34 -5.90
N LEU A 88 -13.20 -9.29 -4.88
CA LEU A 88 -13.08 -8.15 -3.98
C LEU A 88 -12.47 -6.95 -4.70
N THR A 89 -13.04 -5.77 -4.43
CA THR A 89 -12.38 -4.51 -4.77
C THR A 89 -11.16 -4.30 -3.86
N LEU A 90 -10.31 -3.33 -4.21
CA LEU A 90 -9.24 -2.89 -3.33
C LEU A 90 -9.78 -2.38 -1.99
N ALA A 91 -10.90 -1.65 -2.00
CA ALA A 91 -11.54 -1.15 -0.80
C ALA A 91 -12.00 -2.29 0.12
N ASP A 92 -12.68 -3.30 -0.44
CA ASP A 92 -13.12 -4.47 0.33
C ASP A 92 -11.93 -5.28 0.87
N SER A 93 -10.88 -5.40 0.07
CA SER A 93 -9.66 -6.11 0.46
C SER A 93 -8.96 -5.39 1.62
N LEU A 94 -8.81 -4.07 1.56
CA LEU A 94 -8.22 -3.24 2.62
C LEU A 94 -9.08 -3.25 3.88
N PHE A 95 -10.40 -3.18 3.75
CA PHE A 95 -11.32 -3.34 4.87
C PHE A 95 -11.15 -4.70 5.55
N ALA A 96 -11.05 -5.77 4.76
CA ALA A 96 -10.86 -7.12 5.28
C ALA A 96 -9.50 -7.32 5.99
N ILE A 97 -8.46 -6.55 5.68
CA ILE A 97 -7.15 -6.66 6.35
C ILE A 97 -6.84 -5.46 7.25
N GLN A 98 -7.84 -4.66 7.62
CA GLN A 98 -7.66 -3.44 8.40
C GLN A 98 -6.90 -3.70 9.71
N ASP A 99 -7.11 -4.87 10.32
CA ASP A 99 -6.43 -5.25 11.54
C ASP A 99 -4.93 -5.51 11.33
N GLU A 100 -4.47 -5.81 10.12
CA GLU A 100 -3.05 -5.97 9.76
C GLU A 100 -2.37 -4.63 9.42
N LEU A 101 -3.16 -3.61 9.11
CA LEU A 101 -2.67 -2.26 8.75
C LEU A 101 -2.56 -1.32 9.95
N VAL A 102 -2.81 -1.82 11.17
CA VAL A 102 -2.63 -1.05 12.40
C VAL A 102 -1.15 -0.71 12.57
N PHE A 103 -0.85 0.55 12.90
CA PHE A 103 0.52 1.08 12.99
C PHE A 103 1.49 0.17 13.75
N ASP A 104 1.06 -0.37 14.89
CA ASP A 104 1.90 -1.22 15.76
C ASP A 104 2.25 -2.58 15.15
N LYS A 105 1.51 -3.04 14.13
CA LYS A 105 1.80 -4.28 13.40
C LYS A 105 2.71 -4.09 12.20
N LEU A 106 2.92 -2.84 11.75
CA LEU A 106 3.80 -2.56 10.60
C LEU A 106 5.28 -2.80 10.97
N PRO A 107 6.15 -3.10 9.99
CA PRO A 107 7.58 -3.22 10.25
C PRO A 107 8.18 -1.98 10.91
N GLN A 108 9.16 -2.13 11.81
CA GLN A 108 9.77 -1.01 12.55
C GLN A 108 10.32 0.11 11.64
N ALA A 109 10.93 -0.26 10.50
CA ALA A 109 11.44 0.73 9.54
C ALA A 109 10.31 1.56 8.90
N VAL A 110 9.16 0.94 8.66
CA VAL A 110 7.95 1.58 8.13
C VAL A 110 7.36 2.50 9.18
N GLN A 111 7.26 2.05 10.43
CA GLN A 111 6.82 2.87 11.55
C GLN A 111 7.70 4.13 11.73
N GLY A 112 9.02 3.98 11.59
CA GLY A 112 9.97 5.09 11.62
C GLY A 112 9.69 6.10 10.52
N TYR A 113 9.58 5.63 9.27
CA TYR A 113 9.26 6.48 8.12
C TYR A 113 7.92 7.21 8.28
N LEU A 114 6.87 6.51 8.73
CA LEU A 114 5.55 7.11 8.96
C LEU A 114 5.60 8.21 10.04
N LYS A 115 6.33 7.99 11.14
CA LYS A 115 6.53 9.00 12.21
C LYS A 115 7.24 10.25 11.71
N GLU A 116 8.30 10.07 10.92
CA GLU A 116 9.04 11.17 10.30
C GLU A 116 8.15 12.00 9.35
N ASN A 117 7.14 11.37 8.74
CA ASN A 117 6.20 12.02 7.82
C ASN A 117 4.88 12.44 8.48
N HIS A 118 4.77 12.41 9.82
CA HIS A 118 3.59 12.87 10.56
C HIS A 118 2.27 12.14 10.22
N TRP A 119 2.32 10.82 10.09
CA TRP A 119 1.14 9.97 9.81
C TRP A 119 -0.05 10.18 10.74
N ASP A 120 0.19 10.63 11.98
CA ASP A 120 -0.78 10.83 13.05
C ASP A 120 -1.62 12.10 12.90
N LYS A 121 -1.29 12.97 11.94
CA LYS A 121 -2.04 14.20 11.61
C LYS A 121 -3.18 13.96 10.62
N PHE A 122 -3.83 12.80 10.71
CA PHE A 122 -4.96 12.46 9.86
C PHE A 122 -6.09 13.50 10.03
N SER A 123 -6.52 14.11 8.93
CA SER A 123 -7.46 15.24 8.97
C SER A 123 -8.48 15.24 7.83
N SER A 124 -8.13 14.69 6.65
CA SER A 124 -9.00 14.65 5.47
C SER A 124 -8.64 13.45 4.57
N THR A 125 -9.62 12.84 3.91
CA THR A 125 -9.42 11.74 2.94
C THR A 125 -10.37 11.94 1.76
N PHE A 126 -10.10 11.27 0.64
CA PHE A 126 -11.12 11.05 -0.39
C PHE A 126 -12.24 10.15 0.17
N ASP A 127 -13.47 10.44 -0.25
CA ASP A 127 -14.68 9.70 0.17
C ASP A 127 -14.73 8.27 -0.36
N ASP A 128 -14.01 8.00 -1.45
CA ASP A 128 -13.95 6.72 -2.14
C ASP A 128 -12.51 6.20 -2.25
N LEU A 129 -12.39 4.93 -2.61
CA LEU A 129 -11.13 4.28 -2.95
C LEU A 129 -11.31 3.49 -4.24
N THR A 130 -10.53 3.87 -5.24
CA THR A 130 -10.60 3.23 -6.55
C THR A 130 -9.45 2.26 -6.71
N ASP A 131 -9.71 1.10 -7.32
CA ASP A 131 -8.68 0.12 -7.67
C ASP A 131 -7.55 0.73 -8.52
N GLN A 132 -7.87 1.77 -9.29
CA GLN A 132 -6.89 2.46 -10.12
C GLN A 132 -5.89 3.26 -9.32
N GLU A 133 -6.06 3.52 -8.01
CA GLU A 133 -5.11 4.25 -7.18
C GLU A 133 -3.94 3.40 -6.66
N TRP A 134 -4.09 2.06 -6.65
CA TRP A 134 -3.00 1.15 -6.33
C TRP A 134 -2.42 0.45 -7.58
N ASP A 135 -1.10 0.43 -7.69
CA ASP A 135 -0.38 -0.46 -8.62
C ASP A 135 0.30 -1.55 -7.79
N PRO A 136 -0.17 -2.80 -7.88
CA PRO A 136 0.36 -3.89 -7.08
C PRO A 136 1.86 -4.17 -7.31
N MET A 137 2.42 -3.75 -8.45
CA MET A 137 3.81 -4.02 -8.78
C MET A 137 4.76 -2.91 -8.31
N LEU A 138 4.22 -1.74 -7.93
CA LEU A 138 5.01 -0.57 -7.57
C LEU A 138 5.88 -0.86 -6.35
N GLY A 139 5.29 -1.30 -5.23
CA GLY A 139 6.05 -1.77 -4.06
C GLY A 139 7.08 -2.85 -4.40
N ASN A 140 6.74 -3.83 -5.24
CA ASN A 140 7.67 -4.90 -5.59
C ASN A 140 8.92 -4.39 -6.32
N GLY A 141 8.79 -3.36 -7.16
CA GLY A 141 9.93 -2.72 -7.83
C GLY A 141 10.95 -2.13 -6.86
N HIS A 142 10.49 -1.63 -5.71
CA HIS A 142 11.36 -1.02 -4.68
C HIS A 142 11.99 -2.06 -3.74
N PHE A 143 11.34 -3.21 -3.53
CA PHE A 143 11.80 -4.25 -2.60
C PHE A 143 12.57 -5.41 -3.25
N ASP A 144 12.26 -5.80 -4.51
CA ASP A 144 12.89 -6.95 -5.19
C ASP A 144 14.34 -6.68 -5.69
N LEU A 145 14.85 -5.44 -5.66
CA LEU A 145 16.21 -5.06 -6.12
C LEU A 145 17.36 -5.57 -5.23
N THR A 146 17.10 -6.57 -4.38
CA THR A 146 18.05 -7.11 -3.40
C THR A 146 18.21 -8.63 -3.45
N GLN A 147 17.68 -9.30 -4.48
CA GLN A 147 17.94 -10.73 -4.73
C GLN A 147 18.79 -10.99 -5.98
N ARG A 148 19.85 -10.20 -6.19
CA ARG A 148 20.97 -10.55 -7.08
C ARG A 148 22.29 -10.28 -6.40
#